data_AF-A0A822GXZ7-F1
#
_entry.id   AF-A0A822GXZ7-F1
#
_cell.length_a   1.000
_cell.length_b   1.000
_cell.length_c   1.000
_cell.angle_alpha   90.00
_cell.angle_beta   90.00
_cell.angle_gamma   90.00
#
_symmetry.space_group_name_H-M   'P 1'
#
loop_
_entity.id
_entity.type
_entity.pdbx_description
1 polymer ?
#
loop_
_entity_poly.entity_id
_entity_poly.type
_entity_poly.pdbx_seq_one_letter_code
_entity_poly.pdbx_strand_id
1 'polypeptide(L)'
;HATAAILKTAILDSLKADGLELKQLLMLGRDSLFVNLSLENMIENEMKKVRCGLLKLGGCHLHVAHNGFKAGLSSSDWNIHNKCIDIYSWFKQSPARKEDLIGIISDYNCVIEKTILYFTNTRWVWLGK
;
A
#
# COMPACT_ATOMS: atom_id res chain seq x y z
N HIS A 1 -7.61 -17.56 2.35
CA HIS A 1 -7.14 -16.61 1.33
C HIS A 1 -8.34 -16.10 0.53
N ALA A 2 -8.47 -14.79 0.34
CA ALA A 2 -9.49 -14.25 -0.56
C ALA A 2 -9.13 -14.61 -2.01
N THR A 3 -10.10 -15.11 -2.77
CA THR A 3 -9.97 -15.40 -4.19
C THR A 3 -10.67 -14.30 -4.99
N ALA A 4 -10.34 -14.18 -6.28
CA ALA A 4 -11.00 -13.19 -7.16
C ALA A 4 -12.52 -13.40 -7.21
N ALA A 5 -12.99 -14.64 -7.14
CA ALA A 5 -14.42 -14.96 -7.11
C ALA A 5 -15.12 -14.45 -5.84
N ILE A 6 -14.50 -14.64 -4.67
CA ILE A 6 -15.04 -14.13 -3.40
C ILE A 6 -15.13 -12.59 -3.44
N LEU A 7 -14.08 -11.94 -3.93
CA LEU A 7 -14.03 -10.47 -4.06
C LEU A 7 -15.08 -9.95 -5.06
N LYS A 8 -15.28 -10.64 -6.18
CA LYS A 8 -16.31 -10.30 -7.16
C LYS A 8 -17.69 -10.29 -6.51
N THR A 9 -18.05 -11.36 -5.81
CA THR A 9 -19.35 -11.47 -5.12
C THR A 9 -19.51 -10.33 -4.12
N ALA A 10 -18.51 -10.10 -3.27
CA ALA A 10 -18.55 -9.01 -2.29
C ALA A 10 -18.77 -7.63 -2.94
N ILE A 11 -18.06 -7.31 -4.02
CA ILE A 11 -18.23 -6.02 -4.73
C ILE A 11 -19.64 -5.89 -5.30
N LEU A 12 -20.16 -6.93 -5.97
CA LEU A 12 -21.50 -6.89 -6.56
C LEU A 12 -22.60 -6.77 -5.50
N ASP A 13 -22.44 -7.49 -4.39
CA ASP A 13 -23.36 -7.42 -3.25
C ASP A 13 -23.35 -6.03 -2.60
N SER A 14 -22.16 -5.42 -2.44
CA SER A 14 -22.03 -4.04 -1.94
C SER A 14 -22.70 -3.03 -2.87
N LEU A 15 -22.44 -3.09 -4.17
CA LEU A 15 -23.10 -2.20 -5.15
C LEU A 15 -24.62 -2.33 -5.05
N LYS A 16 -25.13 -3.56 -4.96
CA LYS A 16 -26.56 -3.82 -4.83
C LYS A 16 -27.13 -3.28 -3.51
N ALA A 17 -26.43 -3.45 -2.40
CA ALA A 17 -26.82 -2.95 -1.10
C ALA A 17 -26.90 -1.41 -1.07
N ASP A 18 -25.99 -0.75 -1.80
CA ASP A 18 -25.93 0.71 -1.91
C ASP A 18 -26.86 1.26 -3.00
N GLY A 19 -27.63 0.41 -3.70
CA GLY A 19 -28.51 0.82 -4.79
C GLY A 19 -27.78 1.32 -6.03
N LEU A 20 -26.50 0.96 -6.18
CA LEU A 20 -25.66 1.31 -7.31
C LEU A 20 -25.74 0.24 -8.41
N GLU A 21 -25.95 0.69 -9.63
CA GLU A 21 -25.89 -0.17 -10.80
C GLU A 21 -24.45 -0.37 -11.25
N LEU A 22 -24.15 -1.56 -11.76
CA LEU A 22 -22.81 -1.90 -12.26
C LEU A 22 -22.31 -0.91 -13.33
N LYS A 23 -23.19 -0.37 -14.18
CA LYS A 23 -22.84 0.61 -15.22
C LYS A 23 -22.35 1.96 -14.67
N GLN A 24 -22.56 2.25 -13.38
CA GLN A 24 -22.06 3.44 -12.70
C GLN A 24 -20.61 3.28 -12.24
N LEU A 25 -20.03 2.07 -12.34
CA LEU A 25 -18.64 1.81 -12.05
C LEU A 25 -17.75 2.21 -13.23
N LEU A 26 -16.90 3.22 -13.02
CA LEU A 26 -15.96 3.69 -14.04
C LEU A 26 -14.68 2.83 -14.13
N MET A 27 -14.10 2.50 -12.99
CA MET A 27 -12.77 1.87 -12.89
C MET A 27 -12.62 1.10 -11.57
N LEU A 28 -11.77 0.08 -11.59
CA LEU A 28 -11.24 -0.56 -10.39
C LEU A 28 -9.75 -0.22 -10.22
N GLY A 29 -9.41 0.54 -9.17
CA GLY A 29 -8.02 0.73 -8.78
C GLY A 29 -7.47 -0.55 -8.15
N ARG A 30 -6.38 -1.11 -8.69
CA ARG A 30 -5.78 -2.35 -8.18
C ARG A 30 -4.27 -2.25 -7.95
N ASP A 31 -3.77 -3.02 -6.99
CA ASP A 31 -2.36 -3.38 -6.96
C ASP A 31 -2.00 -4.34 -8.10
N SER A 32 -0.70 -4.56 -8.33
CA SER A 32 -0.22 -5.38 -9.45
C SER A 32 -0.44 -6.90 -9.28
N LEU A 33 -1.00 -7.39 -8.16
CA LEU A 33 -1.12 -8.83 -7.90
C LEU A 33 -2.11 -9.55 -8.83
N PHE A 34 -1.84 -10.83 -9.09
CA PHE A 34 -2.62 -11.67 -10.01
C PHE A 34 -4.10 -11.80 -9.61
N VAL A 35 -4.41 -11.85 -8.32
CA VAL A 35 -5.80 -11.95 -7.83
C VAL A 35 -6.61 -10.73 -8.22
N ASN A 36 -6.04 -9.52 -8.11
CA ASN A 36 -6.74 -8.29 -8.42
C ASN A 36 -6.87 -8.06 -9.93
N LEU A 37 -5.88 -8.50 -10.73
CA LEU A 37 -6.02 -8.53 -12.19
C LEU A 37 -7.15 -9.49 -12.62
N SER A 38 -7.22 -10.67 -12.00
CA SER A 38 -8.31 -11.63 -12.27
C SER A 38 -9.67 -11.07 -11.88
N LEU A 39 -9.76 -10.34 -10.77
CA LEU A 39 -10.98 -9.67 -10.34
C LEU A 39 -11.42 -8.59 -11.35
N GLU A 40 -10.50 -7.73 -11.78
CA GLU A 40 -10.79 -6.69 -12.79
C GLU A 40 -11.34 -7.32 -14.08
N ASN A 41 -10.72 -8.40 -14.55
CA ASN A 41 -11.21 -9.13 -15.73
C ASN A 41 -12.58 -9.78 -15.51
N MET A 42 -12.87 -10.27 -14.30
CA MET A 42 -14.20 -10.82 -13.97
C MET A 42 -15.27 -9.74 -13.98
N ILE A 43 -15.01 -8.57 -13.40
CA ILE A 43 -15.96 -7.44 -13.39
C ILE A 43 -16.14 -6.86 -14.79
N GLU A 44 -15.06 -6.74 -15.57
CA GLU A 44 -15.11 -6.35 -16.98
C GLU A 44 -16.06 -7.25 -17.79
N ASN A 45 -16.03 -8.56 -17.54
CA ASN A 45 -16.94 -9.50 -18.21
C ASN A 45 -18.40 -9.31 -17.80
N GLU A 46 -18.69 -8.89 -16.57
CA GLU A 46 -20.06 -8.53 -16.17
C GLU A 46 -20.50 -7.19 -16.78
N MET A 47 -19.61 -6.19 -16.83
CA MET A 47 -19.85 -4.90 -17.48
C MET A 47 -20.21 -5.06 -18.97
N LYS A 48 -19.52 -5.96 -19.67
CA LYS A 48 -19.81 -6.26 -21.09
C LYS A 48 -21.22 -6.80 -21.31
N LYS A 49 -21.80 -7.52 -20.34
CA LYS A 49 -23.19 -8.01 -20.44
C LYS A 49 -24.20 -6.86 -20.43
N VAL A 50 -23.87 -5.74 -19.80
CA VAL A 50 -24.67 -4.51 -19.81
C VAL A 50 -24.19 -3.48 -20.85
N ARG A 51 -23.38 -3.92 -21.82
CA ARG A 51 -22.82 -3.09 -22.91
C ARG A 51 -21.94 -1.93 -22.43
N CYS A 52 -21.30 -2.09 -21.28
CA CYS A 52 -20.32 -1.16 -20.73
C CYS A 52 -18.94 -1.83 -20.62
N GLY A 53 -17.92 -1.05 -20.26
CA GLY A 53 -16.58 -1.55 -19.96
C GLY A 53 -15.88 -0.66 -18.92
N LEU A 54 -14.89 -1.22 -18.25
CA LEU A 54 -14.06 -0.49 -17.28
C LEU A 54 -12.99 0.33 -18.01
N LEU A 55 -12.73 1.52 -17.50
CA LEU A 55 -11.51 2.25 -17.83
C LEU A 55 -10.32 1.57 -17.13
N LYS A 56 -9.46 0.91 -17.90
CA LYS A 56 -8.28 0.20 -17.37
C LYS A 56 -7.05 1.11 -17.38
N LEU A 57 -6.66 1.62 -16.21
CA LEU A 57 -5.44 2.39 -16.02
C LEU A 57 -4.22 1.52 -15.64
N GLY A 58 -4.40 0.21 -15.51
CA GLY A 58 -3.34 -0.73 -15.15
C GLY A 58 -3.18 -0.90 -13.64
N GLY A 59 -2.01 -1.43 -13.24
CA GLY A 59 -1.68 -1.62 -11.83
C GLY A 59 -1.28 -0.33 -11.13
N CYS A 60 -1.30 -0.34 -9.80
CA CYS A 60 -0.90 0.79 -8.98
C CYS A 60 0.58 1.18 -9.20
N HIS A 61 0.83 2.36 -9.76
CA HIS A 61 2.18 2.90 -9.99
C HIS A 61 3.01 3.04 -8.72
N LEU A 62 2.38 3.26 -7.56
CA LEU A 62 3.07 3.29 -6.27
C LEU A 62 3.75 1.95 -5.96
N HIS A 63 3.18 0.81 -6.38
CA HIS A 63 3.84 -0.48 -6.22
C HIS A 63 5.09 -0.61 -7.09
N VAL A 64 5.08 -0.05 -8.30
CA VAL A 64 6.26 -0.06 -9.18
C VAL A 64 7.39 0.75 -8.55
N ALA A 65 7.08 1.97 -8.09
CA ALA A 65 8.03 2.81 -7.38
C ALA A 65 8.57 2.11 -6.12
N HIS A 66 7.67 1.58 -5.27
CA HIS A 66 8.05 0.86 -4.06
C HIS A 66 8.97 -0.34 -4.35
N ASN A 67 8.61 -1.18 -5.32
CA ASN A 67 9.44 -2.34 -5.68
C ASN A 67 10.81 -1.92 -6.21
N GLY A 68 10.89 -0.80 -6.95
CA GLY A 68 12.16 -0.21 -7.37
C GLY A 68 13.03 0.20 -6.19
N PHE A 69 12.47 0.93 -5.22
CA PHE A 69 13.18 1.27 -3.98
C PHE A 69 13.61 0.03 -3.21
N LYS A 70 12.72 -0.96 -3.05
CA LYS A 70 13.03 -2.21 -2.36
C LYS A 70 14.17 -2.97 -3.03
N ALA A 71 14.16 -3.05 -4.36
CA ALA A 71 15.23 -3.69 -5.14
C ALA A 71 16.56 -2.95 -4.94
N GLY A 72 16.57 -1.62 -5.03
CA GLY A 72 17.75 -0.81 -4.77
C GLY A 72 18.33 -1.03 -3.37
N LEU A 73 17.47 -0.99 -2.35
CA LEU A 73 17.89 -1.24 -0.97
C LEU A 73 18.42 -2.66 -0.75
N SER A 74 17.79 -3.65 -1.39
CA SER A 74 18.20 -5.06 -1.31
C SER A 74 19.50 -5.34 -2.07
N SER A 75 19.79 -4.57 -3.12
CA SER A 75 21.06 -4.64 -3.86
C SER A 75 22.21 -3.89 -3.18
N SER A 76 21.91 -3.08 -2.14
CA SER A 76 22.94 -2.36 -1.40
C SER A 76 23.55 -3.23 -0.31
N ASP A 77 24.88 -3.22 -0.19
CA ASP A 77 25.59 -3.91 0.90
C ASP A 77 25.43 -3.21 2.26
N TRP A 78 24.82 -2.03 2.27
CA TRP A 78 24.77 -1.15 3.45
C TRP A 78 23.76 -1.61 4.52
N ASN A 79 22.97 -2.63 4.20
CA ASN A 79 21.91 -3.18 5.05
C ASN A 79 21.01 -2.06 5.64
N ILE A 80 20.64 -1.12 4.78
CA ILE A 80 19.93 0.11 5.16
C ILE A 80 18.63 -0.22 5.89
N HIS A 81 17.91 -1.26 5.45
CA HIS A 81 16.65 -1.65 6.04
C HIS A 81 16.77 -2.04 7.52
N ASN A 82 17.68 -2.96 7.86
CA ASN A 82 17.85 -3.40 9.24
C ASN A 82 18.34 -2.25 10.11
N LYS A 83 19.25 -1.40 9.61
CA LYS A 83 19.71 -0.21 10.32
C LYS A 83 18.56 0.75 10.64
N CYS A 84 17.63 0.98 9.70
CA CYS A 84 16.44 1.78 9.97
C CYS A 84 15.53 1.14 11.02
N ILE A 85 15.34 -0.18 11.00
CA ILE A 85 14.59 -0.91 12.03
C ILE A 85 15.27 -0.79 13.40
N ASP A 86 16.60 -0.92 13.46
CA ASP A 86 17.36 -0.85 14.69
C ASP A 86 17.28 0.54 15.31
N ILE A 87 17.46 1.59 14.50
CA ILE A 87 17.33 2.99 14.94
C ILE A 87 15.90 3.26 15.44
N TYR A 88 14.88 2.86 14.68
CA TYR A 88 13.50 3.00 15.10
C TYR A 88 13.23 2.29 16.42
N SER A 89 13.69 1.04 16.55
CA SER A 89 13.50 0.21 17.74
C SER A 89 14.22 0.79 18.95
N TRP A 90 15.43 1.34 18.75
CA TRP A 90 16.22 2.00 19.78
C TRP A 90 15.47 3.16 20.42
N PHE A 91 14.90 4.06 19.61
CA PHE A 91 14.09 5.16 20.12
C PHE A 91 12.72 4.67 20.62
N LYS A 92 12.09 3.69 19.96
CA LYS A 92 10.79 3.17 20.36
C LYS A 92 10.75 2.64 21.79
N GLN A 93 11.82 1.94 22.19
CA GLN A 93 11.91 1.21 23.45
C GLN A 93 12.16 2.09 24.69
N SER A 94 12.44 3.40 24.54
CA SER A 94 12.67 4.28 25.67
C SER A 94 11.92 5.60 25.49
N PRO A 95 10.98 5.93 26.41
CA PRO A 95 10.31 7.23 26.43
C PRO A 95 11.29 8.39 26.51
N ALA A 96 12.29 8.30 27.41
CA ALA A 96 13.31 9.34 27.57
C ALA A 96 14.07 9.62 26.27
N ARG A 97 14.49 8.58 25.53
CA ARG A 97 15.17 8.78 24.24
C ARG A 97 14.29 9.43 23.18
N LYS A 98 12.97 9.24 23.23
CA LYS A 98 12.05 9.95 22.33
C LYS A 98 11.93 11.40 22.69
N GLU A 99 11.81 11.72 23.98
CA GLU A 99 11.75 13.09 24.48
C GLU A 99 13.02 13.85 24.10
N ASP A 100 14.20 13.24 24.30
CA ASP A 100 15.49 13.80 23.89
C ASP A 100 15.54 14.06 22.37
N LEU A 101 15.08 13.09 21.56
CA LEU A 101 15.03 13.23 20.10
C LEU A 101 14.10 14.37 19.66
N ILE A 102 12.92 14.50 20.28
CA ILE A 102 11.98 15.59 20.01
C ILE A 102 12.59 16.95 20.38
N GLY A 103 13.31 17.02 21.52
CA GLY A 103 14.04 18.22 21.92
C GLY A 103 15.05 18.66 20.88
N ILE A 104 15.92 17.74 20.42
CA ILE A 104 16.89 18.01 19.36
C ILE A 104 16.19 18.45 18.06
N ILE A 105 15.11 17.79 17.67
CA ILE A 105 14.36 18.15 16.46
C ILE A 105 13.84 19.59 16.53
N SER A 106 13.30 19.97 17.68
CA SER A 106 12.79 21.32 17.94
C SER A 106 13.92 22.36 17.91
N ASP A 107 15.02 22.08 18.60
CA ASP A 107 16.15 23.00 18.74
C ASP A 107 16.86 23.29 17.40
N TYR A 108 16.91 22.28 16.52
CA TYR A 108 17.60 22.37 15.23
C TYR A 108 16.64 22.52 14.03
N ASN A 109 15.34 22.74 14.26
CA ASN A 109 14.29 22.80 13.23
C ASN A 109 14.41 21.66 12.18
N CYS A 110 14.73 20.46 12.65
CA CYS A 110 14.99 19.31 11.77
C CYS A 110 13.68 18.70 11.28
N VAL A 111 13.54 18.46 9.97
CA VAL A 111 12.35 17.80 9.37
C VAL A 111 12.27 16.29 9.71
N ILE A 112 13.22 15.76 10.50
CA ILE A 112 13.49 14.33 10.70
C ILE A 112 12.45 13.63 11.60
N GLU A 113 11.64 14.39 12.36
CA GLU A 113 10.62 13.86 13.28
C GLU A 113 9.74 12.79 12.63
N LYS A 114 9.32 13.05 11.39
CA LYS A 114 8.38 12.19 10.68
C LYS A 114 9.01 10.89 10.19
N THR A 115 10.33 10.85 9.96
CA THR A 115 10.99 9.70 9.34
C THR A 115 11.45 8.66 10.36
N ILE A 116 11.91 9.10 11.55
CA ILE A 116 12.43 8.20 12.59
C ILE A 116 11.31 7.73 13.51
N LEU A 117 10.40 8.60 13.96
CA LEU A 117 9.39 8.23 14.96
C LEU A 117 8.23 7.42 14.36
N TYR A 118 7.99 7.56 13.07
CA TYR A 118 6.89 6.91 12.36
C TYR A 118 7.38 5.91 11.32
N PHE A 119 8.49 5.21 11.55
CA PHE A 119 8.85 4.08 10.68
C PHE A 119 7.65 3.13 10.58
N THR A 120 6.96 3.18 9.44
CA THR A 120 5.59 2.66 9.37
C THR A 120 5.65 1.14 9.20
N ASN A 121 5.09 0.40 10.15
CA ASN A 121 4.80 -1.04 10.03
C ASN A 121 3.64 -1.32 9.06
N THR A 122 3.47 -0.51 8.01
CA THR A 122 2.51 -0.80 6.95
C THR A 122 3.17 -1.74 5.95
N ARG A 123 2.36 -2.65 5.38
CA ARG A 123 2.82 -3.69 4.44
C ARG A 123 3.62 -3.16 3.23
N TRP A 124 3.52 -1.87 2.92
CA TRP A 124 4.16 -1.23 1.76
C TRP A 124 5.41 -0.43 2.11
N VAL A 125 5.77 -0.30 3.38
CA VAL A 125 7.00 0.41 3.80
C VAL A 125 7.89 -0.51 4.65
N TRP A 126 7.32 -1.60 5.14
CA TRP A 126 8.07 -2.70 5.72
C TRP A 126 8.77 -3.51 4.62
N LEU A 127 10.10 -3.39 4.55
CA LEU A 127 10.92 -4.05 3.52
C LEU A 127 11.36 -5.48 3.91
N GLY A 128 11.00 -5.94 5.11
CA GLY A 128 11.33 -7.27 5.63
C GLY A 128 10.44 -8.39 5.08
N LYS A 129 10.80 -9.64 5.38
CA LYS A 129 10.01 -10.85 5.11
C LYS A 129 9.44 -11.39 6.42
#